data_AF-A0A0F5PX59-F1
#
_entry.id   AF-A0A0F5PX59-F1
#
_cell.length_a   1.000
_cell.length_b   1.000
_cell.length_c   1.000
_cell.angle_alpha   90.00
_cell.angle_beta   90.00
_cell.angle_gamma   90.00
#
_symmetry.space_group_name_H-M   'P 1'
#
loop_
_entity.id
_entity.type
_entity.pdbx_description
1 polymer ?
#
loop_
_entity_poly.entity_id
_entity_poly.type
_entity_poly.pdbx_seq_one_letter_code
_entity_poly.pdbx_strand_id
1 'polypeptide(L)'
;MSQDFTDLLKVLATTALIFAAGTLVMLYVILILATYGADLPMVGSLPLSAPPEMVPLLANSRIFTTLAAVHVTSSGLALLFSSRTVDMALLITSKAVAVVITALLGFIGGHMVYLQLTEKTAVSLGPLTPTFIALLGFLVLSSILSVQNLRTLGNLRYLVGIVMIFLGPMLLVWL
;
A
#
# COMPACT_ATOMS: atom_id res chain seq x y z
N MET A 1 18.75 13.84 -1.32
CA MET A 1 17.68 13.11 -0.62
C MET A 1 17.81 13.37 0.87
N SER A 2 16.69 13.56 1.60
CA SER A 2 16.74 13.63 3.06
C SER A 2 16.97 12.24 3.66
N GLN A 3 17.56 12.19 4.86
CA GLN A 3 17.81 10.94 5.59
C GLN A 3 16.50 10.18 5.84
N ASP A 4 15.45 10.88 6.26
CA ASP A 4 14.09 10.34 6.47
C ASP A 4 13.52 9.61 5.24
N PHE A 5 13.76 10.14 4.04
CA PHE A 5 13.28 9.50 2.81
C PHE A 5 14.07 8.23 2.49
N THR A 6 15.38 8.27 2.72
CA THR A 6 16.25 7.11 2.54
C THR A 6 15.89 6.00 3.51
N ASP A 7 15.58 6.34 4.76
CA ASP A 7 15.16 5.37 5.76
C ASP A 7 13.77 4.81 5.45
N LEU A 8 12.84 5.63 4.95
CA LEU A 8 11.56 5.13 4.43
C LEU A 8 11.78 4.12 3.30
N LEU A 9 12.62 4.41 2.31
CA LEU A 9 12.92 3.46 1.22
C LEU A 9 13.48 2.13 1.72
N LYS A 10 14.38 2.16 2.70
CA LYS A 10 14.90 0.93 3.33
C LYS A 10 13.79 0.15 4.02
N VAL A 11 12.90 0.83 4.74
CA VAL A 11 11.73 0.20 5.36
C VAL A 11 10.86 -0.45 4.30
N LEU A 12 10.50 0.25 3.22
CA LEU A 12 9.70 -0.30 2.13
C LEU A 12 10.36 -1.54 1.51
N ALA A 13 11.65 -1.47 1.16
CA ALA A 13 12.38 -2.61 0.60
C ALA A 13 12.41 -3.80 1.55
N THR A 14 12.68 -3.55 2.84
CA THR A 14 12.73 -4.60 3.87
C THR A 14 11.36 -5.23 4.09
N THR A 15 10.30 -4.41 4.18
CA THR A 15 8.92 -4.87 4.31
C THR A 15 8.50 -5.72 3.11
N ALA A 16 8.78 -5.27 1.88
CA ALA A 16 8.46 -6.02 0.67
C ALA A 16 9.12 -7.41 0.68
N LEU A 17 10.42 -7.48 0.99
CA LEU A 17 11.18 -8.73 1.02
C LEU A 17 10.71 -9.68 2.12
N ILE A 18 10.51 -9.18 3.35
CA ILE A 18 10.07 -10.00 4.47
C ILE A 18 8.66 -10.55 4.21
N PHE A 19 7.74 -9.74 3.69
CA PHE A 19 6.40 -10.22 3.37
C PHE A 19 6.39 -11.19 2.20
N ALA A 20 7.22 -10.99 1.17
CA ALA A 20 7.35 -11.94 0.06
C ALA A 20 7.90 -13.29 0.54
N ALA A 21 9.00 -13.26 1.31
CA ALA A 21 9.61 -14.47 1.86
C ALA A 21 8.67 -15.17 2.85
N GLY A 22 8.02 -14.42 3.75
CA GLY A 22 7.06 -14.96 4.70
C GLY A 22 5.87 -15.62 4.00
N THR A 23 5.37 -15.01 2.92
CA THR A 23 4.30 -15.59 2.10
C THR A 23 4.74 -16.88 1.43
N LEU A 24 5.95 -16.92 0.85
CA LEU A 24 6.51 -18.14 0.27
C LEU A 24 6.62 -19.26 1.30
N VAL A 25 7.24 -18.98 2.45
CA VAL A 25 7.40 -19.95 3.54
C VAL A 25 6.04 -20.47 3.99
N MET A 26 5.07 -19.58 4.21
CA MET A 26 3.72 -19.97 4.58
C MET A 26 3.08 -20.91 3.54
N LEU A 27 3.13 -20.56 2.25
CA LEU A 27 2.53 -21.37 1.19
C LEU A 27 3.20 -22.74 1.05
N TYR A 28 4.54 -22.81 1.15
CA TYR A 28 5.24 -24.10 1.14
C TYR A 28 4.93 -24.95 2.38
N VAL A 29 4.79 -24.35 3.56
CA VAL A 29 4.35 -25.07 4.76
C VAL A 29 2.95 -25.65 4.57
N ILE A 30 2.02 -24.86 4.01
CA ILE A 30 0.66 -25.33 3.69
C ILE A 30 0.72 -26.47 2.65
N LEU A 31 1.56 -26.36 1.62
CA LEU A 31 1.76 -27.42 0.62
C LEU A 31 2.26 -28.74 1.26
N ILE A 32 3.24 -28.66 2.16
CA ILE A 32 3.76 -29.82 2.89
C ILE A 32 2.67 -30.44 3.75
N LEU A 33 1.92 -29.62 4.50
CA LEU A 33 0.79 -30.08 5.31
C LEU A 33 -0.31 -30.73 4.46
N ALA A 34 -0.59 -30.21 3.28
CA ALA A 34 -1.56 -30.80 2.37
C ALA A 34 -1.09 -32.13 1.76
N THR A 35 0.20 -32.24 1.46
CA THR A 35 0.78 -33.44 0.82
C THR A 35 1.00 -34.57 1.82
N TYR A 36 1.41 -34.25 3.05
CA TYR A 36 1.84 -35.22 4.06
C TYR A 36 0.98 -35.25 5.34
N GLY A 37 0.01 -34.34 5.51
CA GLY A 37 -0.82 -34.22 6.71
C GLY A 37 -1.95 -35.27 6.85
N ALA A 38 -1.77 -36.43 6.23
CA ALA A 38 -2.57 -37.66 6.29
C ALA A 38 -3.68 -37.68 7.37
N ASP A 39 -4.93 -37.39 6.97
CA ASP A 39 -6.15 -37.48 7.79
C ASP A 39 -6.48 -36.33 8.76
N LEU A 40 -5.90 -35.13 8.62
CA LEU A 40 -6.44 -33.95 9.29
C LEU A 40 -7.71 -33.44 8.54
N PRO A 41 -8.93 -33.61 9.10
CA PRO A 41 -10.20 -33.38 8.39
C PRO A 41 -10.42 -31.93 7.93
N MET A 42 -9.62 -30.99 8.45
CA MET A 42 -9.69 -29.56 8.14
C MET A 42 -8.61 -29.09 7.15
N VAL A 43 -7.59 -29.92 6.86
CA VAL A 43 -6.43 -29.54 6.01
C VAL A 43 -6.53 -30.11 4.60
N GLY A 44 -7.07 -31.32 4.44
CA GLY A 44 -7.24 -31.96 3.13
C GLY A 44 -8.30 -31.33 2.21
N SER A 45 -9.15 -30.45 2.75
CA SER A 45 -10.26 -29.79 2.03
C SER A 45 -10.00 -28.31 1.71
N LEU A 46 -8.86 -27.76 2.12
CA LEU A 46 -8.47 -26.39 1.79
C LEU A 46 -8.00 -26.35 0.32
N PRO A 47 -8.71 -25.66 -0.59
CA PRO A 47 -8.30 -25.55 -1.97
C PRO A 47 -7.00 -24.72 -2.06
N LEU A 48 -5.86 -25.39 -2.11
CA LEU A 48 -4.53 -24.75 -2.25
C LEU A 48 -4.35 -24.02 -3.57
N SER A 49 -5.14 -24.38 -4.57
CA SER A 49 -5.17 -23.83 -5.93
C SER A 49 -6.18 -22.69 -6.09
N ALA A 50 -6.99 -22.39 -5.07
CA ALA A 50 -7.74 -21.16 -5.05
C ALA A 50 -6.82 -20.08 -4.47
N PRO A 51 -6.44 -19.02 -5.22
CA PRO A 51 -5.94 -17.84 -4.56
C PRO A 51 -7.04 -17.49 -3.56
N PRO A 52 -6.75 -17.41 -2.25
CA PRO A 52 -7.78 -17.04 -1.29
C PRO A 52 -8.44 -15.81 -1.87
N GLU A 53 -9.77 -15.82 -2.02
CA GLU A 53 -10.55 -14.80 -2.75
C GLU A 53 -10.24 -13.35 -2.30
N MET A 54 -9.48 -13.22 -1.22
CA MET A 54 -8.71 -12.07 -0.76
C MET A 54 -7.76 -11.42 -1.79
N VAL A 55 -7.10 -12.15 -2.71
CA VAL A 55 -6.15 -11.53 -3.67
C VAL A 55 -6.89 -10.60 -4.66
N PRO A 56 -8.01 -11.03 -5.31
CA PRO A 56 -8.87 -10.12 -6.07
C PRO A 56 -9.50 -9.01 -5.22
N LEU A 57 -9.87 -9.28 -3.96
CA LEU A 57 -10.46 -8.27 -3.06
C LEU A 57 -9.47 -7.16 -2.68
N LEU A 58 -8.19 -7.49 -2.49
CA LEU A 58 -7.12 -6.52 -2.26
C LEU A 58 -6.72 -5.79 -3.56
N ALA A 59 -6.66 -6.50 -4.69
CA ALA A 59 -6.34 -5.92 -6.00
C ALA A 59 -7.44 -5.00 -6.54
N ASN A 60 -8.70 -5.22 -6.17
CA ASN A 60 -9.85 -4.38 -6.54
C ASN A 60 -10.24 -3.38 -5.43
N SER A 61 -9.37 -3.20 -4.42
CA SER A 61 -9.68 -2.34 -3.28
C SER A 61 -9.55 -0.86 -3.66
N ARG A 62 -10.68 -0.26 -4.07
CA ARG A 62 -10.87 1.20 -4.12
C ARG A 62 -10.59 1.91 -2.78
N ILE A 63 -10.30 1.15 -1.73
CA ILE A 63 -9.94 1.64 -0.40
C ILE A 63 -8.68 2.50 -0.46
N PHE A 64 -7.65 2.13 -1.23
CA PHE A 64 -6.43 2.94 -1.27
C PHE A 64 -6.62 4.25 -2.05
N THR A 65 -7.44 4.22 -3.11
CA THR A 65 -7.76 5.42 -3.88
C THR A 65 -8.65 6.36 -3.07
N THR A 66 -9.61 5.83 -2.30
CA THR A 66 -10.42 6.63 -1.38
C THR A 66 -9.62 7.18 -0.21
N LEU A 67 -8.72 6.38 0.38
CA LEU A 67 -7.80 6.87 1.41
C LEU A 67 -6.89 7.98 0.88
N ALA A 68 -6.38 7.87 -0.35
CA ALA A 68 -5.57 8.92 -0.96
C ALA A 68 -6.37 10.21 -1.15
N ALA A 69 -7.61 10.11 -1.66
CA ALA A 69 -8.52 11.25 -1.83
C ALA A 69 -8.84 11.95 -0.50
N VAL A 70 -9.15 11.17 0.55
CA VAL A 70 -9.37 11.68 1.91
C VAL A 70 -8.10 12.33 2.45
N HIS A 71 -6.94 11.70 2.24
CA HIS A 71 -5.65 12.24 2.70
C HIS A 71 -5.39 13.62 2.07
N VAL A 72 -5.52 13.74 0.75
CA VAL A 72 -5.35 15.01 0.02
C VAL A 72 -6.30 16.09 0.55
N THR A 73 -7.58 15.75 0.73
CA THR A 73 -8.58 16.68 1.27
C THR A 73 -8.21 17.12 2.69
N SER A 74 -7.81 16.17 3.54
CA SER A 74 -7.41 16.42 4.93
C SER A 74 -6.14 17.26 5.02
N SER A 75 -5.17 17.08 4.12
CA SER A 75 -4.00 17.95 3.98
C SER A 75 -4.41 19.36 3.58
N GLY A 76 -5.36 19.51 2.67
CA GLY A 76 -5.91 20.82 2.29
C GLY A 76 -6.55 21.55 3.47
N LEU A 77 -7.39 20.85 4.24
CA LEU A 77 -7.98 21.38 5.48
C LEU A 77 -6.91 21.73 6.53
N ALA A 78 -5.91 20.86 6.69
CA ALA A 78 -4.80 21.09 7.61
C ALA A 78 -3.97 22.33 7.23
N LEU A 79 -3.91 22.74 5.96
CA LEU A 79 -3.24 23.99 5.58
C LEU A 79 -4.01 25.24 5.98
N LEU A 80 -5.33 25.15 6.13
CA LEU A 80 -6.18 26.29 6.53
C LEU A 80 -6.06 26.61 8.03
N PHE A 81 -5.81 25.61 8.87
CA PHE A 81 -5.63 25.78 10.32
C PHE A 81 -4.18 25.48 10.73
N SER A 82 -3.62 26.23 11.68
CA SER A 82 -2.23 26.02 12.09
C SER A 82 -2.14 25.00 13.23
N SER A 83 -1.89 23.73 12.93
CA SER A 83 -1.71 22.68 13.95
C SER A 83 -0.57 21.72 13.60
N ARG A 84 0.52 21.79 14.36
CA ARG A 84 1.68 20.89 14.20
C ARG A 84 1.32 19.43 14.47
N THR A 85 0.36 19.18 15.36
CA THR A 85 -0.09 17.83 15.69
C THR A 85 -0.79 17.19 14.50
N VAL A 86 -1.63 17.95 13.78
CA VAL A 86 -2.30 17.46 12.57
C VAL A 86 -1.28 17.19 11.46
N ASP A 87 -0.30 18.07 11.29
CA ASP A 87 0.75 17.87 10.28
C ASP A 87 1.54 16.58 10.50
N MET A 88 1.90 16.31 11.76
CA MET A 88 2.60 15.08 12.13
C MET A 88 1.71 13.86 11.95
N ALA A 89 0.43 13.93 12.34
CA ALA A 89 -0.51 12.83 12.14
C ALA A 89 -0.67 12.47 10.65
N LEU A 90 -0.78 13.47 9.77
CA LEU A 90 -0.87 13.25 8.33
C LEU A 90 0.42 12.65 7.77
N LEU A 91 1.58 13.16 8.17
CA LEU A 91 2.86 12.61 7.75
C LEU A 91 3.01 11.14 8.18
N ILE A 92 2.72 10.81 9.44
CA ILE A 92 2.76 9.44 9.95
C ILE A 92 1.81 8.54 9.17
N THR A 93 0.57 9.01 8.95
CA THR A 93 -0.45 8.25 8.22
C THR A 93 0.01 7.94 6.79
N SER A 94 0.55 8.93 6.06
CA SER A 94 1.05 8.72 4.70
C SER A 94 2.17 7.68 4.63
N LYS A 95 3.13 7.72 5.57
CA LYS A 95 4.21 6.74 5.66
C LYS A 95 3.68 5.35 6.03
N ALA A 96 2.79 5.26 7.00
CA ALA A 96 2.19 4.00 7.43
C ALA A 96 1.41 3.34 6.28
N VAL A 97 0.59 4.09 5.55
CA VAL A 97 -0.16 3.57 4.40
C VAL A 97 0.79 3.12 3.29
N ALA A 98 1.87 3.85 3.00
CA ALA A 98 2.87 3.40 2.03
C ALA A 98 3.52 2.06 2.44
N VAL A 99 3.81 1.87 3.73
CA VAL A 99 4.34 0.61 4.27
C VAL A 99 3.30 -0.51 4.15
N VAL A 100 2.03 -0.26 4.45
CA VAL A 100 0.94 -1.25 4.30
C VAL A 100 0.77 -1.68 2.84
N ILE A 101 0.74 -0.73 1.90
CA ILE A 101 0.65 -1.04 0.46
C ILE A 101 1.86 -1.88 0.03
N THR A 102 3.04 -1.55 0.53
CA THR A 102 4.27 -2.31 0.22
C THR A 102 4.26 -3.72 0.79
N ALA A 103 3.73 -3.90 2.00
CA ALA A 103 3.52 -5.23 2.59
C ALA A 103 2.58 -6.08 1.73
N LEU A 104 1.49 -5.48 1.22
CA LEU A 104 0.57 -6.15 0.32
C LEU A 104 1.22 -6.52 -1.02
N LEU A 105 2.04 -5.63 -1.58
CA LEU A 105 2.82 -5.94 -2.78
C LEU A 105 3.83 -7.07 -2.54
N GLY A 106 4.48 -7.09 -1.37
CA GLY A 106 5.34 -8.19 -0.95
C GLY A 106 4.57 -9.51 -0.86
N PHE A 107 3.40 -9.51 -0.22
CA PHE A 107 2.51 -10.67 -0.15
C PHE A 107 2.12 -11.19 -1.54
N ILE A 108 1.62 -10.32 -2.41
CA ILE A 108 1.22 -10.71 -3.78
C ILE A 108 2.44 -11.21 -4.57
N GLY A 109 3.59 -10.56 -4.44
CA GLY A 109 4.83 -10.98 -5.07
C GLY A 109 5.27 -12.38 -4.63
N GLY A 110 5.25 -12.65 -3.32
CA GLY A 110 5.56 -13.99 -2.80
C GLY A 110 4.59 -15.06 -3.31
N HIS A 111 3.30 -14.73 -3.37
CA HIS A 111 2.28 -15.61 -3.93
C HIS A 111 2.48 -15.88 -5.43
N MET A 112 2.80 -14.86 -6.23
CA MET A 112 3.09 -15.03 -7.66
C MET A 112 4.32 -15.91 -7.89
N VAL A 113 5.38 -15.73 -7.09
CA VAL A 113 6.57 -16.59 -7.15
C VAL A 113 6.21 -18.04 -6.81
N TYR A 114 5.39 -18.27 -5.79
CA TYR A 114 4.91 -19.62 -5.46
C TYR A 114 4.19 -20.28 -6.65
N LEU A 115 3.23 -19.58 -7.27
CA LEU A 115 2.51 -20.10 -8.43
C LEU A 115 3.42 -20.35 -9.64
N GLN A 116 4.39 -19.46 -9.88
CA GLN A 116 5.37 -19.63 -10.96
C GLN A 116 6.25 -20.87 -10.75
N LEU A 117 6.62 -21.18 -9.50
CA LEU A 117 7.46 -22.33 -9.15
C LEU A 117 6.68 -23.65 -9.14
N THR A 118 5.45 -23.64 -8.63
CA THR A 118 4.64 -24.86 -8.42
C THR A 118 3.76 -25.20 -9.62
N GLU A 119 3.13 -24.18 -10.23
CA GLU A 119 2.11 -24.35 -11.27
C GLU A 119 2.55 -23.85 -12.66
N LYS A 120 3.74 -23.22 -12.75
CA LYS A 120 4.26 -22.56 -13.97
C LYS A 120 3.34 -21.47 -14.53
N THR A 121 2.50 -20.91 -13.68
CA THR A 121 1.59 -19.81 -14.02
C THR A 121 2.38 -18.55 -14.32
N ALA A 122 2.06 -17.86 -15.42
CA ALA A 122 2.77 -16.65 -15.84
C ALA A 122 2.53 -15.48 -14.87
N VAL A 123 3.60 -14.76 -14.55
CA VAL A 123 3.53 -13.53 -13.73
C VAL A 123 2.79 -12.42 -14.50
N SER A 124 1.70 -11.93 -13.93
CA SER A 124 0.94 -10.80 -14.49
C SER A 124 0.97 -9.60 -13.55
N LEU A 125 1.61 -8.50 -14.00
CA LEU A 125 1.72 -7.24 -13.25
C LEU A 125 0.53 -6.30 -13.51
N GLY A 126 -0.26 -6.55 -14.56
CA GLY A 126 -1.36 -5.66 -14.98
C GLY A 126 -2.34 -5.33 -13.84
N PRO A 127 -2.80 -6.32 -13.05
CA PRO A 127 -3.70 -6.06 -11.93
C PRO A 127 -3.08 -5.24 -10.78
N LEU A 128 -1.74 -5.10 -10.72
CA LEU A 128 -1.05 -4.38 -9.64
C LEU A 128 -0.84 -2.90 -9.92
N THR A 129 -1.09 -2.47 -11.17
CA THR A 129 -0.90 -1.08 -11.60
C THR A 129 -1.58 -0.05 -10.68
N PRO A 130 -2.86 -0.23 -10.26
CA PRO A 130 -3.52 0.71 -9.36
C PRO A 130 -2.85 0.80 -7.99
N THR A 131 -2.34 -0.32 -7.47
CA THR A 131 -1.63 -0.40 -6.19
C THR A 131 -0.29 0.33 -6.25
N PHE A 132 0.44 0.24 -7.36
CA PHE A 132 1.66 1.01 -7.58
C PHE A 132 1.39 2.52 -7.68
N ILE A 133 0.30 2.91 -8.36
CA ILE A 133 -0.12 4.31 -8.44
C ILE A 133 -0.43 4.86 -7.04
N ALA A 134 -1.18 4.10 -6.23
CA ALA A 134 -1.48 4.47 -4.86
C ALA A 134 -0.19 4.61 -4.01
N LEU A 135 0.74 3.65 -4.12
CA LEU A 135 2.03 3.72 -3.42
C LEU A 135 2.81 5.00 -3.78
N LEU A 136 2.91 5.32 -5.08
CA LEU A 136 3.57 6.54 -5.54
C LEU A 136 2.88 7.79 -4.99
N GLY A 137 1.54 7.82 -4.99
CA GLY A 137 0.76 8.92 -4.41
C GLY A 137 1.09 9.15 -2.93
N PHE A 138 1.09 8.09 -2.11
CA PHE A 138 1.45 8.19 -0.69
C PHE A 138 2.92 8.54 -0.47
N LEU A 139 3.83 8.07 -1.33
CA LEU A 139 5.24 8.48 -1.28
C LEU A 139 5.41 9.97 -1.55
N VAL A 140 4.72 10.52 -2.55
CA VAL A 140 4.73 11.95 -2.86
C VAL A 140 4.14 12.77 -1.71
N LEU A 141 3.01 12.34 -1.14
CA LEU A 141 2.36 12.99 0.02
C LEU A 141 3.25 12.95 1.28
N SER A 142 3.99 11.86 1.48
CA SER A 142 4.91 11.73 2.62
C SER A 142 6.22 12.51 2.49
N SER A 143 6.53 13.03 1.30
CA SER A 143 7.80 13.69 0.99
C SER A 143 7.58 15.10 0.44
N ILE A 144 7.46 15.23 -0.87
CA ILE A 144 7.41 16.50 -1.62
C ILE A 144 6.18 17.31 -1.20
N LEU A 145 5.01 16.67 -1.16
CA LEU A 145 3.72 17.30 -0.84
C LEU A 145 3.36 17.21 0.65
N SER A 146 4.33 16.95 1.52
CA SER A 146 4.08 16.93 2.96
C SER A 146 3.53 18.29 3.42
N VAL A 147 2.55 18.28 4.32
CA VAL A 147 1.93 19.49 4.85
C VAL A 147 2.97 20.43 5.45
N GLN A 148 4.02 19.87 6.05
CA GLN A 148 5.16 20.60 6.61
C GLN A 148 5.91 21.42 5.54
N ASN A 149 6.20 20.81 4.39
CA ASN A 149 6.81 21.53 3.26
C ASN A 149 5.87 22.60 2.71
N LEU A 150 4.58 22.28 2.55
CA LEU A 150 3.58 23.23 2.04
C LEU A 150 3.38 24.44 2.96
N ARG A 151 3.61 24.30 4.26
CA ARG A 151 3.57 25.43 5.20
C ARG A 151 4.71 26.44 5.01
N THR A 152 5.84 26.03 4.43
CA THR A 152 6.95 26.95 4.15
C THR A 152 6.62 27.98 3.07
N LEU A 153 5.55 27.74 2.29
CA LEU A 153 5.08 28.63 1.21
C LEU A 153 4.38 29.92 1.72
N GLY A 154 4.32 30.14 3.04
CA GLY A 154 3.71 31.33 3.62
C GLY A 154 2.22 31.44 3.28
N ASN A 155 1.78 32.60 2.75
CA ASN A 155 0.38 32.86 2.42
C ASN A 155 -0.14 32.01 1.24
N LEU A 156 0.73 31.51 0.38
CA LEU A 156 0.34 30.67 -0.75
C LEU A 156 -0.27 29.33 -0.29
N ARG A 157 0.03 28.91 0.96
CA ARG A 157 -0.53 27.69 1.56
C ARG A 157 -2.05 27.66 1.57
N TYR A 158 -2.71 28.81 1.67
CA TYR A 158 -4.17 28.87 1.72
C TYR A 158 -4.78 28.57 0.35
N LEU A 159 -4.18 29.09 -0.72
CA LEU A 159 -4.59 28.78 -2.08
C LEU A 159 -4.37 27.29 -2.38
N VAL A 160 -3.19 26.76 -2.04
CA VAL A 160 -2.88 25.33 -2.20
C VAL A 160 -3.86 24.48 -1.40
N GLY A 161 -4.19 24.88 -0.17
CA GLY A 161 -5.15 24.17 0.68
C GLY A 161 -6.54 24.08 0.05
N ILE A 162 -7.05 25.19 -0.49
CA ILE A 162 -8.33 25.23 -1.20
C ILE A 162 -8.28 24.31 -2.43
N VAL A 163 -7.22 24.39 -3.23
CA VAL A 163 -7.05 23.52 -4.41
C VAL A 163 -7.08 22.05 -3.99
N MET A 164 -6.35 21.66 -2.94
CA MET A 164 -6.30 20.27 -2.46
C MET A 164 -7.66 19.76 -1.96
N ILE A 165 -8.48 20.63 -1.34
CA ILE A 165 -9.83 20.27 -0.89
C ILE A 165 -10.71 19.85 -2.08
N PHE A 166 -10.60 20.52 -3.22
CA PHE A 166 -11.32 20.14 -4.44
C PHE A 166 -10.67 18.97 -5.18
N LEU A 167 -9.33 18.90 -5.18
CA LEU A 167 -8.58 17.86 -5.87
C LEU A 167 -8.85 16.47 -5.27
N GLY A 168 -9.01 16.37 -3.94
CA GLY A 168 -9.30 15.11 -3.27
C GLY A 168 -10.52 14.37 -3.83
N PRO A 169 -11.74 14.95 -3.81
CA PRO A 169 -12.92 14.35 -4.43
C PRO A 169 -12.77 14.11 -5.94
N MET A 170 -12.05 14.97 -6.67
CA MET A 170 -11.82 14.78 -8.10
C MET A 170 -10.96 13.55 -8.41
N LEU A 171 -10.04 13.17 -7.52
CA LEU A 171 -9.27 11.92 -7.64
C LEU A 171 -10.17 10.68 -7.67
N LEU A 172 -11.32 10.70 -6.99
CA LEU A 172 -12.27 9.58 -6.99
C LEU A 172 -13.00 9.40 -8.32
N VAL A 173 -13.09 10.44 -9.14
CA VAL A 173 -13.73 10.39 -10.45
C VAL A 173 -12.76 9.87 -11.52
N TRP A 174 -11.46 10.06 -11.29
CA TRP A 174 -10.39 9.73 -12.25
C TRP A 174 -9.69 8.38 -12.01
N LEU A 175 -9.80 7.81 -10.80
CA LEU A 175 -9.19 6.53 -10.37
C LEU A 175 -10.22 5.42 -10.21
#